data_AF-A0A7X7DRX4-F1
#
_entry.id   AF-A0A7X7DRX4-F1
#
_cell.length_a   1.000
_cell.length_b   1.000
_cell.length_c   1.000
_cell.angle_alpha   90.00
_cell.angle_beta   90.00
_cell.angle_gamma   90.00
#
_symmetry.space_group_name_H-M   'P 1'
#
loop_
_entity.id
_entity.type
_entity.pdbx_description
1 polymer ?
#
loop_
_entity_poly.entity_id
_entity_poly.type
_entity_poly.pdbx_seq_one_letter_code
_entity_poly.pdbx_strand_id
1 'polypeptide(L)'
;MAAILFGAYPAAAADPLVAALDVEGNDHVVSEHILGVIRTAVGEPLSREQLQSDVEAIYALGFFSFVDINLTSIGGGVGVTFIVRENPVVETVTFSGNEIYNDEELLKLVFTTPGNVFNRVFFRHDLDRIQEKYHKDGYVMVKIADVQVLDGNVTVQVVEPKVGNIIIQGNRKTKTNVIAREIKMQRGDPFNATILRHSINKLQNKGFFEDVNVGFEPGETPEETDIILTVIEQKTGKI
;
A
#
# COMPACT_ATOMS: atom_id res chain seq x y z
N MET A 1 -2.52 -18.21 19.88
CA MET A 1 -1.90 -19.40 20.49
C MET A 1 -2.93 -20.52 20.46
N ALA A 2 -2.72 -21.55 19.63
CA ALA A 2 -3.57 -22.73 19.60
C ALA A 2 -2.70 -23.93 20.01
N ALA A 3 -3.18 -24.71 20.98
CA ALA A 3 -2.49 -25.89 21.48
C ALA A 3 -3.02 -27.13 20.74
N ILE A 4 -2.12 -27.90 20.14
CA ILE A 4 -2.43 -29.19 19.53
C ILE A 4 -1.89 -30.28 20.45
N LEU A 5 -2.77 -31.14 20.97
CA LEU A 5 -2.39 -32.31 21.78
C LEU A 5 -2.19 -33.52 20.86
N PHE A 6 -0.99 -34.10 20.88
CA PHE A 6 -0.67 -35.34 20.16
C PHE A 6 -0.39 -36.48 21.15
N GLY A 7 -1.20 -37.54 21.09
CA GLY A 7 -0.84 -38.84 21.65
C GLY A 7 0.20 -39.53 20.78
N ALA A 8 1.18 -40.20 21.40
CA ALA A 8 2.25 -40.90 20.71
C ALA A 8 1.74 -42.15 19.96
N TYR A 9 2.12 -42.30 18.69
CA TYR A 9 1.93 -43.52 17.87
C TYR A 9 3.29 -44.17 17.53
N PRO A 10 3.37 -45.52 17.41
CA PRO A 10 4.60 -46.24 17.10
C PRO A 10 4.95 -46.18 15.60
N ALA A 11 6.18 -46.59 15.27
CA ALA A 11 6.88 -46.35 14.01
C ALA A 11 6.21 -46.89 12.70
N ALA A 12 6.19 -45.98 11.71
CA ALA A 12 6.18 -46.15 10.25
C ALA A 12 5.04 -46.98 9.60
N ALA A 13 3.81 -46.49 9.73
CA ALA A 13 2.84 -46.64 8.65
C ALA A 13 3.25 -45.70 7.50
N ALA A 14 3.13 -46.16 6.24
CA ALA A 14 3.29 -45.26 5.08
C ALA A 14 2.35 -44.05 5.25
N ASP A 15 2.83 -42.85 4.89
CA ASP A 15 2.01 -41.65 4.99
C ASP A 15 0.67 -41.88 4.26
N PRO A 16 -0.46 -41.50 4.88
CA PRO A 16 -1.75 -41.76 4.27
C PRO A 16 -1.83 -41.06 2.92
N LEU A 17 -2.40 -41.74 1.93
CA LEU A 17 -2.58 -41.15 0.61
C LEU A 17 -3.76 -40.17 0.62
N VAL A 18 -3.66 -39.10 -0.16
CA VAL A 18 -4.76 -38.17 -0.40
C VAL A 18 -5.86 -38.92 -1.17
N ALA A 19 -7.04 -39.04 -0.58
CA ALA A 19 -8.18 -39.74 -1.16
C ALA A 19 -9.12 -38.81 -1.93
N ALA A 20 -9.21 -37.55 -1.51
CA ALA A 20 -10.07 -36.54 -2.11
C ALA A 20 -9.53 -35.13 -1.82
N LEU A 21 -9.84 -34.19 -2.72
CA LEU A 21 -9.56 -32.77 -2.56
C LEU A 21 -10.86 -32.01 -2.77
N ASP A 22 -11.18 -31.12 -1.84
CA ASP A 22 -12.39 -30.31 -1.91
C ASP A 22 -12.15 -28.90 -1.36
N VAL A 23 -13.07 -27.99 -1.65
CA VAL A 23 -13.07 -26.62 -1.14
C VAL A 23 -14.46 -26.28 -0.61
N GLU A 24 -14.51 -25.71 0.59
CA GLU A 24 -15.75 -25.23 1.20
C GLU A 24 -15.64 -23.77 1.63
N GLY A 25 -16.77 -23.06 1.61
CA GLY A 25 -16.86 -21.66 2.04
C GLY A 25 -16.58 -20.63 0.95
N ASN A 26 -16.31 -21.08 -0.27
CA ASN A 26 -16.37 -20.27 -1.48
C ASN A 26 -17.81 -20.18 -2.03
N ASP A 27 -18.12 -19.06 -2.65
CA ASP A 27 -19.44 -18.76 -3.25
C ASP A 27 -19.25 -18.17 -4.66
N HIS A 28 -18.39 -17.16 -4.79
CA HIS A 28 -18.14 -16.48 -6.06
C HIS A 28 -16.88 -16.98 -6.77
N VAL A 29 -15.86 -17.42 -6.01
CA VAL A 29 -14.62 -17.96 -6.58
C VAL A 29 -14.80 -19.45 -6.82
N VAL A 30 -14.75 -19.86 -8.09
CA VAL A 30 -14.97 -21.27 -8.47
C VAL A 30 -13.89 -22.19 -7.89
N SER A 31 -14.29 -23.36 -7.39
CA SER A 31 -13.40 -24.30 -6.71
C SER A 31 -12.23 -24.76 -7.59
N GLU A 32 -12.43 -24.89 -8.90
CA GLU A 32 -11.38 -25.25 -9.85
C GLU A 32 -10.27 -24.20 -9.93
N HIS A 33 -10.61 -22.91 -9.73
CA HIS A 33 -9.59 -21.86 -9.69
C HIS A 33 -8.74 -21.96 -8.42
N ILE A 34 -9.37 -22.30 -7.29
CA ILE A 34 -8.72 -22.47 -5.99
C ILE A 34 -7.83 -23.72 -5.99
N LEU A 35 -8.35 -24.85 -6.45
CA LEU A 35 -7.60 -26.11 -6.59
C LEU A 35 -6.55 -26.04 -7.71
N GLY A 36 -6.67 -25.10 -8.64
CA GLY A 36 -5.68 -24.91 -9.71
C GLY A 36 -4.32 -24.39 -9.24
N VAL A 37 -4.23 -23.81 -8.03
CA VAL A 37 -2.95 -23.27 -7.49
C VAL A 37 -2.25 -24.19 -6.50
N ILE A 38 -2.92 -25.22 -6.00
CA ILE A 38 -2.34 -26.16 -5.05
C ILE A 38 -1.49 -27.21 -5.77
N ARG A 39 -0.59 -27.86 -5.03
CA ARG A 39 0.19 -29.00 -5.56
C ARG A 39 -0.16 -30.33 -4.93
N THR A 40 -0.87 -30.34 -3.79
CA THR A 40 -1.43 -31.58 -3.25
C THR A 40 -2.33 -32.24 -4.30
N ALA A 41 -2.16 -33.55 -4.53
CA ALA A 41 -2.88 -34.29 -5.55
C ALA A 41 -3.43 -35.61 -4.99
N VAL A 42 -4.59 -36.03 -5.50
CA VAL A 42 -5.21 -37.31 -5.14
C VAL A 42 -4.29 -38.47 -5.55
N GLY A 43 -4.12 -39.44 -4.65
CA GLY A 43 -3.27 -40.61 -4.82
C GLY A 43 -1.83 -40.42 -4.35
N GLU A 44 -1.41 -39.19 -4.00
CA GLU A 44 -0.07 -38.92 -3.48
C GLU A 44 -0.01 -39.01 -1.94
N PRO A 45 1.19 -39.25 -1.36
CA PRO A 45 1.37 -39.18 0.09
C PRO A 45 1.03 -37.80 0.64
N LEU A 46 0.27 -37.75 1.74
CA LEU A 46 -0.06 -36.50 2.41
C LEU A 46 1.20 -35.87 3.03
N SER A 47 1.57 -34.68 2.56
CA SER A 47 2.66 -33.88 3.16
C SER A 47 2.11 -32.65 3.86
N ARG A 48 2.48 -32.46 5.13
CA ARG A 48 2.07 -31.29 5.92
C ARG A 48 2.71 -30.00 5.38
N GLU A 49 3.95 -30.09 4.93
CA GLU A 49 4.71 -28.98 4.35
C GLU A 49 4.05 -28.53 3.04
N GLN A 50 3.61 -29.48 2.22
CA GLN A 50 2.88 -29.17 0.99
C GLN A 50 1.52 -28.55 1.27
N LEU A 51 0.77 -29.09 2.23
CA LEU A 51 -0.51 -28.51 2.66
C LEU A 51 -0.37 -27.06 3.14
N GLN A 52 0.65 -26.78 3.95
CA GLN A 52 0.94 -25.41 4.39
C GLN A 52 1.27 -24.49 3.20
N SER A 53 2.07 -24.98 2.25
CA SER A 53 2.41 -24.24 1.03
C SER A 53 1.18 -23.98 0.15
N ASP A 54 0.24 -24.93 0.11
CA ASP A 54 -1.01 -24.82 -0.64
C ASP A 54 -1.97 -23.81 0.00
N VAL A 55 -2.06 -23.77 1.34
CA VAL A 55 -2.79 -22.72 2.07
C VAL A 55 -2.22 -21.35 1.74
N GLU A 56 -0.90 -21.21 1.75
CA GLU A 56 -0.23 -19.97 1.38
C GLU A 56 -0.50 -19.58 -0.08
N ALA A 57 -0.52 -20.55 -1.00
CA ALA A 57 -0.83 -20.32 -2.42
C ALA A 57 -2.28 -19.87 -2.62
N ILE A 58 -3.25 -20.52 -1.96
CA ILE A 58 -4.66 -20.11 -2.01
C ILE A 58 -4.83 -18.72 -1.39
N TYR A 59 -4.19 -18.45 -0.25
CA TYR A 59 -4.20 -17.12 0.34
C TYR A 59 -3.58 -16.09 -0.63
N ALA A 60 -2.48 -16.42 -1.30
CA ALA A 60 -1.82 -15.53 -2.25
C ALA A 60 -2.69 -15.13 -3.47
N LEU A 61 -3.76 -15.88 -3.79
CA LEU A 61 -4.76 -15.46 -4.78
C LEU A 61 -5.41 -14.11 -4.43
N GLY A 62 -5.49 -13.78 -3.14
CA GLY A 62 -5.93 -12.47 -2.66
C GLY A 62 -7.44 -12.30 -2.51
N PHE A 63 -8.25 -13.30 -2.88
CA PHE A 63 -9.71 -13.29 -2.75
C PHE A 63 -10.22 -13.68 -1.35
N PHE A 64 -9.36 -14.22 -0.48
CA PHE A 64 -9.78 -14.82 0.78
C PHE A 64 -9.22 -14.09 1.99
N SER A 65 -10.09 -13.86 2.98
CA SER A 65 -9.73 -13.32 4.29
C SER A 65 -9.20 -14.40 5.23
N PHE A 66 -9.58 -15.65 4.99
CA PHE A 66 -9.21 -16.81 5.78
C PHE A 66 -9.11 -18.05 4.89
N VAL A 67 -8.11 -18.89 5.16
CA VAL A 67 -7.88 -20.19 4.52
C VAL A 67 -7.38 -21.14 5.61
N ASP A 68 -8.01 -22.31 5.72
CA ASP A 68 -7.67 -23.38 6.66
C ASP A 68 -7.88 -24.74 5.99
N ILE A 69 -7.49 -25.82 6.66
CA ILE A 69 -7.61 -27.18 6.15
C ILE A 69 -8.35 -28.05 7.17
N ASN A 70 -9.33 -28.79 6.68
CA ASN A 70 -9.94 -29.91 7.39
C ASN A 70 -9.48 -31.23 6.78
N LEU A 71 -9.08 -32.17 7.64
CA LEU A 71 -8.63 -33.50 7.24
C LEU A 71 -9.61 -34.56 7.75
N THR A 72 -10.12 -35.39 6.85
CA THR A 72 -11.05 -36.47 7.18
C THR A 72 -10.51 -37.82 6.71
N SER A 73 -10.70 -38.88 7.49
CA SER A 73 -10.31 -40.23 7.08
C SER A 73 -11.37 -40.80 6.13
N ILE A 74 -10.98 -41.14 4.90
CA ILE A 74 -11.89 -41.64 3.86
C ILE A 74 -11.27 -42.88 3.22
N GLY A 75 -11.93 -44.04 3.35
CA GLY A 75 -11.58 -45.24 2.60
C GLY A 75 -10.13 -45.75 2.78
N GLY A 76 -9.49 -45.45 3.92
CA GLY A 76 -8.09 -45.79 4.18
C GLY A 76 -7.06 -44.75 3.70
N GLY A 77 -7.50 -43.65 3.09
CA GLY A 77 -6.72 -42.44 2.84
C GLY A 77 -7.27 -41.23 3.59
N VAL A 78 -6.83 -40.03 3.21
CA VAL A 78 -7.22 -38.76 3.82
C VAL A 78 -7.89 -37.87 2.78
N GLY A 79 -9.14 -37.46 3.04
CA GLY A 79 -9.78 -36.34 2.35
C GLY A 79 -9.24 -35.02 2.90
N VAL A 80 -8.87 -34.12 2.00
CA VAL A 80 -8.35 -32.79 2.32
C VAL A 80 -9.38 -31.77 1.81
N THR A 81 -9.98 -31.02 2.73
CA THR A 81 -10.91 -29.94 2.39
C THR A 81 -10.30 -28.61 2.79
N PHE A 82 -10.10 -27.72 1.83
CA PHE A 82 -9.69 -26.35 2.10
C PHE A 82 -10.90 -25.51 2.49
N ILE A 83 -10.92 -25.00 3.72
CA ILE A 83 -11.98 -24.13 4.23
C ILE A 83 -11.57 -22.68 3.97
N VAL A 84 -12.33 -21.97 3.13
CA VAL A 84 -12.04 -20.58 2.78
C VAL A 84 -13.14 -19.64 3.26
N ARG A 85 -12.77 -18.37 3.46
CA ARG A 85 -13.73 -17.28 3.59
C ARG A 85 -13.38 -16.20 2.57
N GLU A 86 -14.25 -16.02 1.59
CA GLU A 86 -14.12 -14.95 0.61
C GLU A 86 -14.10 -13.58 1.29
N ASN A 87 -13.36 -12.66 0.70
CA ASN A 87 -13.49 -11.24 0.98
C ASN A 87 -14.89 -10.76 0.53
N PRO A 88 -15.41 -9.67 1.09
CA PRO A 88 -16.72 -9.16 0.66
C PRO A 88 -16.72 -8.78 -0.82
N VAL A 89 -17.90 -8.91 -1.44
CA VAL A 89 -18.16 -8.31 -2.75
C VAL A 89 -18.13 -6.80 -2.60
N VAL A 90 -17.40 -6.13 -3.48
CA VAL A 90 -17.28 -4.68 -3.44
C VAL A 90 -18.63 -4.04 -3.76
N GLU A 91 -19.10 -3.17 -2.89
CA GLU A 91 -20.28 -2.33 -3.10
C GLU A 91 -19.88 -0.93 -3.54
N THR A 92 -18.92 -0.34 -2.84
CA THR A 92 -18.41 1.01 -3.12
C THR A 92 -16.90 1.10 -2.90
N VAL A 93 -16.28 2.01 -3.64
CA VAL A 93 -14.91 2.46 -3.40
C VAL A 93 -14.99 3.98 -3.21
N THR A 94 -14.54 4.46 -2.05
CA THR A 94 -14.57 5.88 -1.70
C THR A 94 -13.21 6.36 -1.22
N PHE A 95 -12.96 7.66 -1.35
CA PHE A 95 -11.72 8.29 -0.93
C PHE A 95 -11.99 9.33 0.16
N SER A 96 -10.99 9.56 0.99
CA SER A 96 -11.03 10.58 2.04
C SER A 96 -9.67 11.27 2.15
N GLY A 97 -9.68 12.55 2.50
CA GLY A 97 -8.45 13.35 2.63
C GLY A 97 -7.83 13.77 1.30
N ASN A 98 -8.44 13.42 0.18
CA ASN A 98 -8.08 13.88 -1.15
C ASN A 98 -8.71 15.25 -1.46
N GLU A 99 -7.88 16.27 -1.64
CA GLU A 99 -8.26 17.62 -2.06
C GLU A 99 -7.68 17.98 -3.44
N ILE A 100 -6.54 17.39 -3.83
CA ILE A 100 -5.87 17.63 -5.11
C ILE A 100 -6.66 16.99 -6.27
N TYR A 101 -7.13 15.75 -6.09
CA TYR A 101 -7.99 15.05 -7.06
C TYR A 101 -9.30 14.66 -6.39
N ASN A 102 -10.41 14.83 -7.09
CA ASN A 102 -11.69 14.34 -6.60
C ASN A 102 -11.83 12.82 -6.78
N ASP A 103 -12.83 12.25 -6.12
CA ASP A 103 -13.11 10.81 -6.14
C ASP A 103 -13.31 10.28 -7.56
N GLU A 104 -13.97 11.02 -8.45
CA GLU A 104 -14.20 10.58 -9.83
C GLU A 104 -12.90 10.46 -10.63
N GLU A 105 -11.93 11.33 -10.37
CA GLU A 105 -10.60 11.28 -10.99
C GLU A 105 -9.79 10.09 -10.47
N LEU A 106 -9.85 9.82 -9.16
CA LEU A 106 -9.17 8.69 -8.55
C LEU A 106 -9.80 7.35 -8.96
N LEU A 107 -11.14 7.26 -9.02
CA LEU A 107 -11.86 6.06 -9.45
C LEU A 107 -11.49 5.64 -10.88
N LYS A 108 -11.21 6.58 -11.78
CA LYS A 108 -10.75 6.26 -13.15
C LYS A 108 -9.42 5.53 -13.19
N LEU A 109 -8.63 5.58 -12.12
CA LEU A 109 -7.34 4.89 -12.01
C LEU A 109 -7.48 3.50 -11.42
N VAL A 110 -8.63 3.13 -10.86
CA VAL A 110 -8.88 1.90 -10.11
C VAL A 110 -9.61 0.88 -10.99
N PHE A 111 -9.17 -0.38 -10.97
CA PHE A 111 -9.84 -1.48 -11.67
C PHE A 111 -10.76 -2.29 -10.75
N THR A 112 -10.60 -2.18 -9.43
CA THR A 112 -11.56 -2.71 -8.47
C THR A 112 -12.90 -1.97 -8.61
N THR A 113 -13.90 -2.68 -9.13
CA THR A 113 -15.25 -2.15 -9.37
C THR A 113 -16.28 -2.88 -8.51
N PRO A 114 -17.42 -2.23 -8.21
CA PRO A 114 -18.54 -2.87 -7.55
C PRO A 114 -19.03 -4.15 -8.25
N GLY A 115 -19.51 -5.11 -7.48
CA GLY A 115 -20.04 -6.39 -7.94
C GLY A 115 -19.00 -7.52 -8.05
N ASN A 116 -17.71 -7.22 -7.89
CA ASN A 116 -16.65 -8.23 -7.87
C ASN A 116 -16.21 -8.54 -6.44
N VAL A 117 -15.76 -9.78 -6.18
CA VAL A 117 -15.09 -10.13 -4.92
C VAL A 117 -13.86 -9.26 -4.75
N PHE A 118 -13.71 -8.62 -3.59
CA PHE A 118 -12.54 -7.80 -3.30
C PHE A 118 -11.27 -8.64 -3.38
N ASN A 119 -10.34 -8.25 -4.24
CA ASN A 119 -9.03 -8.89 -4.37
C ASN A 119 -7.95 -7.94 -3.84
N ARG A 120 -7.33 -8.28 -2.71
CA ARG A 120 -6.31 -7.43 -2.08
C ARG A 120 -5.05 -7.23 -2.93
N VAL A 121 -4.72 -8.19 -3.79
CA VAL A 121 -3.53 -8.13 -4.66
C VAL A 121 -3.79 -7.13 -5.78
N PHE A 122 -4.94 -7.22 -6.45
CA PHE A 122 -5.33 -6.25 -7.47
C PHE A 122 -5.53 -4.86 -6.88
N PHE A 123 -6.15 -4.77 -5.71
CA PHE A 123 -6.33 -3.49 -5.03
C PHE A 123 -5.01 -2.82 -4.65
N ARG A 124 -3.97 -3.59 -4.28
CA ARG A 124 -2.62 -3.01 -4.07
C ARG A 124 -2.12 -2.28 -5.32
N HIS A 125 -2.30 -2.87 -6.50
CA HIS A 125 -1.94 -2.21 -7.76
C HIS A 125 -2.80 -1.00 -8.09
N ASP A 126 -4.06 -0.97 -7.64
CA ASP A 126 -4.91 0.23 -7.74
C ASP A 126 -4.33 1.37 -6.90
N LEU A 127 -3.92 1.09 -5.66
CA LEU A 127 -3.27 2.07 -4.79
C LEU A 127 -1.95 2.57 -5.38
N ASP A 128 -1.14 1.69 -5.96
CA ASP A 128 0.11 2.07 -6.62
C ASP A 128 -0.14 3.03 -7.80
N ARG A 129 -1.21 2.80 -8.59
CA ARG A 129 -1.60 3.68 -9.69
C ARG A 129 -2.03 5.06 -9.21
N ILE A 130 -2.77 5.12 -8.10
CA ILE A 130 -3.14 6.38 -7.46
C ILE A 130 -1.87 7.12 -7.00
N GLN A 131 -1.00 6.45 -6.26
CA GLN A 131 0.23 7.05 -5.75
C GLN A 131 1.14 7.54 -6.89
N GLU A 132 1.28 6.76 -7.96
CA GLU A 132 2.05 7.13 -9.14
C GLU A 132 1.46 8.36 -9.85
N LYS A 133 0.13 8.52 -9.87
CA LYS A 133 -0.51 9.72 -10.40
C LYS A 133 -0.09 10.97 -9.63
N TYR A 134 -0.15 10.94 -8.30
CA TYR A 134 0.31 12.04 -7.45
C TYR A 134 1.79 12.35 -7.67
N HIS A 135 2.64 11.32 -7.70
CA HIS A 135 4.08 11.48 -7.88
C HIS A 135 4.44 12.12 -9.23
N LYS A 136 3.79 11.68 -10.32
CA LYS A 136 4.01 12.23 -11.67
C LYS A 136 3.71 13.72 -11.74
N ASP A 137 2.70 14.18 -11.01
CA ASP A 137 2.31 15.58 -10.96
C ASP A 137 3.13 16.40 -9.92
N GLY A 138 4.06 15.75 -9.19
CA GLY A 138 5.01 16.39 -8.28
C GLY A 138 4.61 16.34 -6.80
N TYR A 139 3.51 15.69 -6.45
CA TYR A 139 3.01 15.52 -5.08
C TYR A 139 3.62 14.29 -4.40
N VAL A 140 4.95 14.25 -4.34
CA VAL A 140 5.74 13.07 -3.91
C VAL A 140 5.66 12.75 -2.41
N MET A 141 5.06 13.65 -1.61
CA MET A 141 4.87 13.44 -0.18
C MET A 141 3.48 12.89 0.17
N VAL A 142 2.59 12.76 -0.81
CA VAL A 142 1.26 12.17 -0.62
C VAL A 142 1.39 10.70 -0.25
N LYS A 143 0.54 10.25 0.69
CA LYS A 143 0.53 8.87 1.18
C LYS A 143 -0.87 8.31 1.22
N ILE A 144 -0.98 7.01 0.93
CA ILE A 144 -2.16 6.22 1.33
C ILE A 144 -1.96 5.82 2.79
N ALA A 145 -2.73 6.40 3.70
CA ALA A 145 -2.56 6.22 5.14
C ALA A 145 -3.27 4.97 5.66
N ASP A 146 -4.47 4.70 5.17
CA ASP A 146 -5.27 3.56 5.59
C ASP A 146 -6.18 3.07 4.47
N VAL A 147 -6.55 1.79 4.54
CA VAL A 147 -7.54 1.16 3.68
C VAL A 147 -8.44 0.31 4.53
N GLN A 148 -9.72 0.69 4.56
CA GLN A 148 -10.75 -0.02 5.31
C GLN A 148 -11.65 -0.76 4.34
N VAL A 149 -11.91 -2.03 4.63
CA VAL A 149 -12.85 -2.86 3.87
C VAL A 149 -13.86 -3.39 4.87
N LEU A 150 -15.07 -2.82 4.87
CA LEU A 150 -16.14 -3.18 5.78
C LEU A 150 -17.41 -3.45 4.99
N ASP A 151 -17.91 -4.69 5.05
CA ASP A 151 -19.16 -5.11 4.43
C ASP A 151 -19.29 -4.65 2.97
N GLY A 152 -18.21 -4.80 2.19
CA GLY A 152 -18.16 -4.43 0.77
C GLY A 152 -17.86 -2.95 0.49
N ASN A 153 -17.87 -2.09 1.50
CA ASN A 153 -17.47 -0.69 1.37
C ASN A 153 -15.95 -0.56 1.58
N VAL A 154 -15.27 -0.09 0.54
CA VAL A 154 -13.82 0.13 0.53
C VAL A 154 -13.55 1.62 0.67
N THR A 155 -12.92 2.03 1.76
CA THR A 155 -12.55 3.43 2.01
C THR A 155 -11.04 3.57 2.02
N VAL A 156 -10.52 4.42 1.14
CA VAL A 156 -9.08 4.73 1.05
C VAL A 156 -8.84 6.10 1.67
N GLN A 157 -7.99 6.14 2.69
CA GLN A 157 -7.56 7.39 3.30
C GLN A 157 -6.26 7.88 2.63
N VAL A 158 -6.33 9.04 2.01
CA VAL A 158 -5.21 9.75 1.41
C VAL A 158 -4.79 10.87 2.34
N VAL A 159 -3.48 11.02 2.56
CA VAL A 159 -2.90 12.16 3.28
C VAL A 159 -2.14 13.01 2.28
N GLU A 160 -2.66 14.21 2.07
CA GLU A 160 -2.08 15.22 1.18
C GLU A 160 -1.41 16.32 2.00
N PRO A 161 -0.08 16.23 2.23
CA PRO A 161 0.59 17.19 3.10
C PRO A 161 0.54 18.60 2.51
N LYS A 162 0.22 19.55 3.36
CA LYS A 162 0.20 20.98 3.05
C LYS A 162 1.52 21.61 3.48
N VAL A 163 1.91 22.67 2.80
CA VAL A 163 3.08 23.47 3.17
C VAL A 163 2.76 24.16 4.50
N GLY A 164 3.61 23.95 5.50
CA GLY A 164 3.56 24.64 6.78
C GLY A 164 4.33 25.96 6.71
N ASN A 165 5.14 26.25 7.72
CA ASN A 165 6.00 27.42 7.74
C ASN A 165 7.18 27.29 6.76
N ILE A 166 7.55 28.40 6.12
CA ILE A 166 8.76 28.48 5.28
C ILE A 166 9.82 29.26 6.04
N ILE A 167 10.78 28.55 6.59
CA ILE A 167 11.82 29.08 7.48
C ILE A 167 13.09 29.28 6.66
N ILE A 168 13.54 30.53 6.54
CA ILE A 168 14.78 30.87 5.81
C ILE A 168 15.88 31.18 6.82
N GLN A 169 17.02 30.51 6.68
CA GLN A 169 18.16 30.59 7.58
C GLN A 169 19.47 30.80 6.81
N GLY A 170 20.46 31.39 7.48
CA GLY A 170 21.80 31.61 6.91
C GLY A 170 21.96 32.90 6.09
N ASN A 171 20.86 33.58 5.73
CA ASN A 171 20.91 34.88 5.06
C ASN A 171 21.27 35.99 6.05
N ARG A 172 22.48 36.58 5.92
CA ARG A 172 22.95 37.67 6.78
C ARG A 172 22.89 39.02 6.08
N LYS A 173 23.27 39.08 4.81
CA LYS A 173 23.27 40.29 3.98
C LYS A 173 22.02 40.40 3.11
N THR A 174 21.56 39.27 2.58
CA THR A 174 20.40 39.19 1.70
C THR A 174 19.13 39.26 2.53
N LYS A 175 18.24 40.20 2.21
CA LYS A 175 16.95 40.34 2.91
C LYS A 175 16.10 39.09 2.71
N THR A 176 15.44 38.60 3.75
CA THR A 176 14.57 37.41 3.70
C THR A 176 13.53 37.49 2.57
N ASN A 177 12.94 38.67 2.34
CA ASN A 177 11.98 38.87 1.25
C ASN A 177 12.55 38.62 -0.16
N VAL A 178 13.87 38.76 -0.37
CA VAL A 178 14.52 38.47 -1.66
C VAL A 178 14.55 36.97 -1.94
N ILE A 179 14.58 36.15 -0.89
CA ILE A 179 14.53 34.69 -0.96
C ILE A 179 13.07 34.24 -1.00
N ALA A 180 12.26 34.70 -0.05
CA ALA A 180 10.86 34.32 0.10
C ALA A 180 10.04 34.53 -1.18
N ARG A 181 10.25 35.66 -1.89
CA ARG A 181 9.53 35.95 -3.15
C ARG A 181 9.81 34.98 -4.30
N GLU A 182 10.87 34.17 -4.23
CA GLU A 182 11.15 33.14 -5.24
C GLU A 182 10.48 31.81 -4.93
N ILE A 183 10.07 31.60 -3.68
CA ILE A 183 9.31 30.42 -3.27
C ILE A 183 7.86 30.64 -3.72
N LYS A 184 7.41 29.81 -4.66
CA LYS A 184 6.09 29.97 -5.26
C LYS A 184 4.95 29.46 -4.37
N MET A 185 5.25 28.50 -3.50
CA MET A 185 4.29 27.92 -2.57
C MET A 185 4.20 28.77 -1.30
N GLN A 186 3.05 28.76 -0.67
CA GLN A 186 2.74 29.45 0.58
C GLN A 186 2.15 28.46 1.60
N ARG A 187 2.08 28.89 2.86
CA ARG A 187 1.45 28.07 3.91
C ARG A 187 0.01 27.71 3.51
N GLY A 188 -0.34 26.44 3.65
CA GLY A 188 -1.64 25.88 3.27
C GLY A 188 -1.71 25.32 1.85
N ASP A 189 -0.77 25.67 0.96
CA ASP A 189 -0.74 25.08 -0.37
C ASP A 189 -0.42 23.58 -0.30
N PRO A 190 -0.94 22.74 -1.20
CA PRO A 190 -0.51 21.35 -1.29
C PRO A 190 1.00 21.27 -1.61
N PHE A 191 1.72 20.43 -0.87
CA PHE A 191 3.17 20.30 -1.05
C PHE A 191 3.50 19.71 -2.43
N ASN A 192 4.24 20.46 -3.25
CA ASN A 192 4.67 20.00 -4.56
C ASN A 192 6.19 20.16 -4.75
N ALA A 193 6.89 19.02 -4.85
CA ALA A 193 8.35 18.97 -4.99
C ALA A 193 8.84 19.54 -6.33
N THR A 194 8.02 19.44 -7.39
CA THR A 194 8.37 20.03 -8.68
C THR A 194 8.37 21.55 -8.58
N ILE A 195 7.36 22.16 -7.98
CA ILE A 195 7.31 23.61 -7.77
C ILE A 195 8.48 24.07 -6.88
N LEU A 196 8.73 23.37 -5.76
CA LEU A 196 9.83 23.70 -4.85
C LEU A 196 11.18 23.69 -5.56
N ARG A 197 11.49 22.62 -6.28
CA ARG A 197 12.74 22.46 -7.04
C ARG A 197 12.96 23.60 -8.05
N HIS A 198 11.91 24.04 -8.74
CA HIS A 198 12.01 25.19 -9.64
C HIS A 198 12.32 26.49 -8.88
N SER A 199 11.73 26.70 -7.71
CA SER A 199 12.04 27.84 -6.84
C SER A 199 13.50 27.81 -6.34
N ILE A 200 14.02 26.65 -5.96
CA ILE A 200 15.43 26.50 -5.55
C ILE A 200 16.39 26.79 -6.71
N ASN A 201 16.12 26.24 -7.89
CA ASN A 201 16.95 26.49 -9.08
C ASN A 201 17.00 27.99 -9.41
N LYS A 202 15.87 28.70 -9.29
CA LYS A 202 15.84 30.16 -9.48
C LYS A 202 16.70 30.90 -8.45
N LEU A 203 16.67 30.49 -7.19
CA LEU A 203 17.48 31.10 -6.14
C LEU A 203 18.98 30.90 -6.39
N GLN A 204 19.40 29.68 -6.76
CA GLN A 204 20.79 29.37 -7.10
C GLN A 204 21.26 30.19 -8.31
N ASN A 205 20.42 30.30 -9.35
CA ASN A 205 20.73 31.06 -10.57
C ASN A 205 20.87 32.57 -10.36
N LYS A 206 20.49 33.13 -9.20
CA LYS A 206 20.70 34.56 -8.90
C LYS A 206 22.16 34.92 -8.57
N GLY A 207 23.00 33.94 -8.25
CA GLY A 207 24.40 34.19 -7.90
C GLY A 207 24.59 34.93 -6.56
N PHE A 208 23.63 34.84 -5.63
CA PHE A 208 23.76 35.38 -4.26
C PHE A 208 24.21 34.32 -3.24
N PHE A 209 24.05 33.05 -3.58
CA PHE A 209 24.28 31.93 -2.68
C PHE A 209 25.29 30.98 -3.31
N GLU A 210 26.21 30.47 -2.50
CA GLU A 210 27.12 29.38 -2.87
C GLU A 210 26.36 28.04 -2.82
N ASP A 211 25.51 27.88 -1.81
CA ASP A 211 24.72 26.68 -1.61
C ASP A 211 23.33 27.01 -1.06
N VAL A 212 22.35 26.17 -1.41
CA VAL A 212 20.95 26.27 -0.98
C VAL A 212 20.47 24.86 -0.65
N ASN A 213 20.35 24.58 0.65
CA ASN A 213 19.86 23.31 1.16
C ASN A 213 18.40 23.42 1.59
N VAL A 214 17.66 22.32 1.39
CA VAL A 214 16.25 22.21 1.79
C VAL A 214 16.11 21.08 2.80
N GLY A 215 15.60 21.41 3.97
CA GLY A 215 15.14 20.48 4.99
C GLY A 215 13.62 20.49 5.10
N PHE A 216 13.08 19.41 5.66
CA PHE A 216 11.65 19.27 5.95
C PHE A 216 11.48 18.85 7.41
N GLU A 217 10.59 19.53 8.12
CA GLU A 217 10.19 19.18 9.48
C GLU A 217 8.67 19.04 9.55
N PRO A 218 8.13 18.20 10.45
CA PRO A 218 6.69 18.20 10.73
C PRO A 218 6.23 19.60 11.18
N GLY A 219 5.12 20.07 10.63
CA GLY A 219 4.54 21.37 10.97
C GLY A 219 3.75 21.37 12.28
N GLU A 220 2.88 22.37 12.44
CA GLU A 220 2.02 22.49 13.63
C GLU A 220 0.99 21.35 13.72
N THR A 221 0.58 20.82 12.56
CA THR A 221 -0.28 19.64 12.45
C THR A 221 0.45 18.48 11.77
N PRO A 222 0.02 17.21 11.96
CA PRO A 222 0.60 16.06 11.27
C PRO A 222 0.48 16.10 9.73
N GLU A 223 -0.39 16.96 9.20
CA GLU A 223 -0.64 17.15 7.77
C GLU A 223 0.10 18.37 7.21
N GLU A 224 0.80 19.14 8.04
CA GLU A 224 1.66 20.23 7.62
C GLU A 224 3.13 19.79 7.55
N THR A 225 3.85 20.27 6.55
CA THR A 225 5.30 20.10 6.41
C THR A 225 5.99 21.45 6.32
N ASP A 226 6.76 21.79 7.34
CA ASP A 226 7.58 23.00 7.38
C ASP A 226 8.79 22.83 6.45
N ILE A 227 9.09 23.88 5.68
CA ILE A 227 10.20 23.91 4.73
C ILE A 227 11.32 24.77 5.32
N ILE A 228 12.48 24.16 5.52
CA ILE A 228 13.67 24.84 6.05
C ILE A 228 14.63 25.10 4.91
N LEU A 229 14.80 26.36 4.55
CA LEU A 229 15.71 26.82 3.51
C LEU A 229 16.98 27.36 4.16
N THR A 230 18.05 26.59 4.12
CA THR A 230 19.37 27.01 4.63
C THR A 230 20.22 27.47 3.46
N VAL A 231 20.59 28.76 3.45
CA VAL A 231 21.43 29.35 2.41
C VAL A 231 22.83 29.68 2.93
N ILE A 232 23.84 29.47 2.09
CA ILE A 232 25.21 29.94 2.31
C ILE A 232 25.47 31.10 1.36
N GLU A 233 25.62 32.32 1.89
CA GLU A 233 25.85 33.51 1.07
C GLU A 233 27.27 33.56 0.50
N GLN A 234 27.39 33.79 -0.80
CA GLN A 234 28.70 34.00 -1.42
C GLN A 234 29.19 35.44 -1.20
N LYS A 235 30.52 35.66 -1.29
CA LYS A 235 31.10 37.01 -1.28
C LYS A 235 30.75 37.73 -2.58
N THR A 236 29.67 38.51 -2.57
CA THR A 236 29.29 39.39 -3.68
C THR A 236 30.23 40.61 -3.71
N GLY A 237 31.34 40.47 -4.42
CA GLY A 237 32.28 41.56 -4.68
C GLY A 237 33.34 41.16 -5.70
N LYS A 238 33.17 41.59 -6.95
CA LYS A 238 34.31 41.84 -7.84
C LYS A 238 34.62 43.34 -7.72
N ILE A 239 35.85 43.64 -7.31
CA ILE A 239 36.48 44.95 -7.50
C ILE A 239 36.94 45.00 -8.96
#